data_AF-A0A5S9LZ85-F1
#
_entry.id   AF-A0A5S9LZ85-F1
#
_cell.length_a   1.000
_cell.length_b   1.000
_cell.length_c   1.000
_cell.angle_alpha   90.00
_cell.angle_beta   90.00
_cell.angle_gamma   90.00
#
_symmetry.space_group_name_H-M   'P 1'
#
loop_
_entity.id
_entity.type
_entity.pdbx_description
1 polymer ?
#
loop_
_entity_poly.entity_id
_entity_poly.type
_entity_poly.pdbx_seq_one_letter_code
_entity_poly.pdbx_strand_id
1 'polypeptide(L)' 'MVGFGEDFNVVASDAMAMLQVTNEYAELMDKEMVIVTKDEVIIKNLDGDIMTRPSYIAELDASDIEKGTYPHYMLKRNG' A
#
# COMPACT_ATOMS: atom_id res chain seq x y z
N MET A 1 1.34 -1.53 2.31
CA MET A 1 -0.01 -0.94 2.12
C MET A 1 -0.93 -1.97 1.47
N VAL A 2 -2.23 -1.75 1.53
CA VAL A 2 -3.25 -2.64 0.92
C VAL A 2 -3.93 -1.89 -0.22
N GLY A 3 -4.13 -2.54 -1.36
CA GLY A 3 -4.94 -2.06 -2.46
C GLY A 3 -6.26 -2.82 -2.55
N PHE A 4 -7.34 -2.12 -2.90
CA PHE A 4 -8.70 -2.65 -3.00
C PHE A 4 -9.16 -2.65 -4.45
N GLY A 5 -9.54 -3.81 -4.99
CA GLY A 5 -10.17 -3.93 -6.30
C GLY A 5 -11.61 -4.42 -6.17
N GLU A 6 -12.35 -4.42 -7.28
CA GLU A 6 -13.76 -4.86 -7.28
C GLU A 6 -13.95 -6.32 -6.84
N ASP A 7 -12.96 -7.18 -7.15
CA ASP A 7 -13.01 -8.63 -6.94
C ASP A 7 -11.71 -9.19 -6.33
N PHE A 8 -10.85 -8.32 -5.80
CA PHE A 8 -9.59 -8.74 -5.22
C PHE A 8 -9.07 -7.71 -4.23
N ASN A 9 -8.20 -8.17 -3.33
CA ASN A 9 -7.37 -7.33 -2.49
C ASN A 9 -5.91 -7.71 -2.71
N VAL A 10 -5.02 -6.73 -2.64
CA VAL A 10 -3.59 -6.91 -2.90
C VAL A 10 -2.76 -6.19 -1.83
N VAL A 11 -1.62 -6.76 -1.48
CA VAL A 11 -0.65 -6.13 -0.55
C VAL A 11 0.64 -5.89 -1.31
N ALA A 12 1.14 -4.66 -1.25
CA ALA A 12 2.46 -4.31 -1.78
C ALA A 12 3.19 -3.30 -0.89
N SER A 13 4.46 -3.10 -1.19
CA SER A 13 5.33 -2.09 -0.55
C SER A 13 4.87 -0.67 -0.83
N ASP A 14 4.34 -0.42 -2.02
CA ASP A 14 4.02 0.90 -2.53
C ASP A 14 2.87 0.82 -3.56
N ALA A 15 2.25 1.97 -3.82
CA ALA A 15 1.11 2.08 -4.72
C ALA A 15 1.51 1.84 -6.19
N MET A 16 2.75 2.16 -6.57
CA MET A 16 3.25 1.99 -7.94
C MET A 16 3.21 0.53 -8.39
N ALA A 17 3.52 -0.41 -7.49
CA ALA A 17 3.42 -1.84 -7.77
C ALA A 17 1.99 -2.31 -8.09
N MET A 18 0.97 -1.60 -7.59
CA MET A 18 -0.45 -1.97 -7.66
C MET A 18 -1.27 -1.10 -8.63
N LEU A 19 -0.69 -0.01 -9.14
CA LEU A 19 -1.31 0.95 -10.06
C LEU A 19 -2.02 0.30 -11.25
N GLN A 20 -1.45 -0.78 -11.77
CA GLN A 20 -1.98 -1.49 -12.94
C GLN A 20 -3.27 -2.28 -12.65
N VAL A 21 -3.61 -2.48 -11.37
CA VAL A 21 -4.79 -3.27 -10.97
C VAL A 21 -5.81 -2.46 -10.15
N THR A 22 -5.39 -1.46 -9.36
CA THR A 22 -6.30 -0.58 -8.62
C THR A 22 -5.65 0.77 -8.33
N ASN A 23 -6.47 1.79 -8.05
CA ASN A 23 -6.10 3.12 -7.58
C ASN A 23 -6.61 3.43 -6.15
N GLU A 24 -7.25 2.48 -5.47
CA GLU A 24 -7.75 2.63 -4.09
C GLU A 24 -6.85 1.90 -3.10
N TYR A 25 -6.42 2.60 -2.04
CA TYR A 25 -5.44 2.07 -1.09
C TYR A 25 -5.76 2.42 0.36
N ALA A 26 -5.23 1.62 1.29
CA ALA A 26 -5.12 1.95 2.70
C ALA A 26 -3.67 1.74 3.19
N GLU A 27 -3.18 2.70 3.97
CA GLU A 27 -1.87 2.60 4.61
C GLU A 27 -1.95 1.79 5.91
N LEU A 28 -0.96 0.91 6.09
CA LEU A 28 -0.75 0.18 7.33
C LEU A 28 0.24 0.95 8.18
N MET A 29 -0.05 1.09 9.47
CA MET A 29 0.84 1.74 10.41
C MET A 29 1.83 0.74 11.03
N ASP A 30 2.83 1.30 11.72
CA ASP A 30 3.78 0.49 12.48
C ASP A 30 3.04 -0.38 13.51
N LYS A 31 3.54 -1.61 13.72
CA LYS A 31 2.98 -2.60 14.65
C LYS A 31 1.55 -3.05 14.32
N GLU A 32 1.17 -2.99 13.05
CA GLU A 32 -0.08 -3.56 12.56
C GLU A 32 0.13 -4.86 11.79
N MET A 33 -0.83 -5.76 11.90
CA MET A 33 -0.95 -6.97 11.11
C MET A 33 -2.18 -6.85 10.22
N VAL A 34 -2.05 -7.23 8.95
CA VAL A 34 -3.19 -7.30 8.03
C VAL A 34 -3.46 -8.74 7.64
N ILE A 35 -4.74 -9.10 7.65
CA ILE A 35 -5.26 -10.36 7.11
C ILE A 35 -6.01 -9.98 5.84
N VAL A 36 -5.57 -10.51 4.71
CA VAL A 36 -6.15 -10.21 3.40
C VAL A 36 -6.74 -11.46 2.78
N THR A 37 -8.00 -11.37 2.40
CA THR A 37 -8.72 -12.37 1.62
C THR A 37 -9.27 -11.72 0.35
N LYS A 38 -9.92 -12.49 -0.53
CA LYS A 38 -10.59 -11.93 -1.71
C LYS A 38 -11.68 -10.93 -1.30
N ASP A 39 -12.46 -11.27 -0.27
CA ASP A 39 -13.69 -10.56 0.06
C ASP A 39 -13.54 -9.59 1.24
N GLU A 40 -12.46 -9.71 2.02
CA GLU A 40 -12.28 -8.97 3.26
C GLU A 40 -10.81 -8.62 3.54
N VAL A 41 -10.60 -7.43 4.11
CA VAL A 41 -9.34 -6.97 4.69
C VAL A 41 -9.57 -6.62 6.16
N ILE A 42 -8.85 -7.29 7.06
CA ILE A 42 -8.89 -7.02 8.51
C ILE A 42 -7.52 -6.53 8.95
N ILE A 43 -7.48 -5.38 9.62
CA ILE A 43 -6.27 -4.82 10.21
C ILE A 43 -6.35 -4.99 11.72
N LYS A 44 -5.27 -5.47 12.34
CA LYS A 44 -5.17 -5.65 13.78
C LYS A 44 -3.90 -5.01 14.34
N ASN A 45 -3.96 -4.53 15.57
CA ASN A 45 -2.75 -4.21 16.32
C ASN A 45 -2.09 -5.49 16.88
N LEU A 46 -0.95 -5.36 17.55
CA LEU A 46 -0.26 -6.49 18.19
C LEU A 46 -1.05 -7.14 19.33
N ASP A 47 -1.99 -6.40 19.93
CA ASP A 47 -2.87 -6.90 20.99
C ASP A 47 -4.07 -7.68 20.44
N GLY A 48 -4.27 -7.68 19.12
CA GLY A 48 -5.32 -8.39 18.41
C GLY A 48 -6.61 -7.60 18.18
N ASP A 49 -6.66 -6.32 18.59
CA ASP A 49 -7.80 -5.44 18.38
C ASP A 49 -7.93 -5.07 16.90
N ILE A 50 -9.16 -5.03 16.40
CA ILE A 50 -9.46 -4.65 15.01
C ILE A 50 -9.34 -3.14 14.86
N MET A 51 -8.50 -2.71 13.91
CA MET A 51 -8.26 -1.31 13.56
C MET A 51 -9.02 -0.94 12.29
N THR A 52 -9.65 0.24 12.28
CA THR A 52 -10.30 0.81 11.09
C THR A 52 -9.34 1.74 10.37
N ARG A 53 -9.10 1.53 9.07
CA ARG A 53 -8.32 2.43 8.22
C ARG A 53 -9.20 2.94 7.07
N PRO A 54 -9.31 4.26 6.87
CA PRO A 54 -9.97 4.78 5.69
C PRO A 54 -9.12 4.45 4.46
N SER A 55 -9.78 4.02 3.40
CA SER A 55 -9.16 3.97 2.08
C SER A 55 -9.13 5.37 1.46
N TYR A 56 -8.25 5.55 0.48
CA TYR A 56 -8.16 6.74 -0.34
C TYR A 56 -7.87 6.35 -1.78
N ILE A 57 -8.34 7.18 -2.73
CA ILE A 57 -7.96 7.07 -4.13
C ILE A 57 -6.66 7.84 -4.33
N ALA A 58 -5.61 7.17 -4.80
CA ALA A 58 -4.40 7.89 -5.17
C ALA A 58 -4.59 8.57 -6.53
N GLU A 59 -4.52 9.89 -6.55
CA GLU A 59 -4.39 10.67 -7.78
C GLU A 59 -2.92 10.60 -8.23
N LEU A 60 -2.55 9.49 -8.84
CA LEU A 60 -1.22 9.32 -9.42
C LEU A 60 -1.22 9.97 -10.80
N ASP A 61 -0.76 11.21 -10.83
CA ASP A 61 -0.61 11.96 -12.07
C ASP A 61 0.41 11.23 -12.96
N ALA A 62 0.10 11.04 -14.25
CA ALA A 62 0.97 10.33 -15.18
C ALA A 62 2.39 10.92 -15.25
N SER A 63 2.55 12.19 -14.86
CA SER A 63 3.83 12.88 -14.74
C SER A 63 4.69 12.44 -13.54
N ASP A 64 4.10 11.87 -12.49
CA ASP A 64 4.83 11.29 -11.34
C ASP A 64 5.36 9.87 -11.65
N ILE A 65 4.68 9.14 -12.54
CA ILE A 65 5.10 7.80 -12.99
C ILE A 65 6.38 7.88 -13.85
N GLU A 66 6.54 8.94 -14.66
CA GLU A 66 7.75 9.16 -15.49
C GLU A 66 9.01 9.42 -14.65
N LYS A 67 8.87 9.92 -13.42
CA LYS A 67 9.99 10.06 -12.46
C LYS A 67 10.23 8.79 -11.64
N GLY A 68 9.34 7.80 -11.69
CA GLY A 68 9.41 6.55 -10.93
C GLY A 68 10.46 5.56 -11.43
N THR A 69 10.97 5.70 -12.65
CA THR A 69 12.17 4.99 -13.12
C THR A 69 13.45 5.71 -12.70
N TYR A 70 13.64 5.98 -11.40
CA TYR A 70 14.97 6.29 -10.87
C TYR A 70 15.59 5.03 -10.23
N PRO A 71 16.73 4.54 -10.77
CA PRO A 71 17.40 3.37 -10.21
C PRO A 71 17.95 3.72 -8.82
N HIS A 72 17.59 2.91 -7.83
CA HIS A 72 18.29 2.71 -6.56
C HIS A 72 19.10 3.90 -6.02
N TYR A 73 18.44 4.89 -5.39
CA TYR A 73 19.15 5.80 -4.48
C TYR A 73 19.36 5.12 -3.12
N MET A 74 20.31 4.19 -3.04
CA MET A 74 20.96 3.89 -1.75
C MET A 74 21.98 4.99 -1.46
N LEU A 75 21.57 6.00 -0.68
CA LEU A 75 22.52 6.88 -0.01
C LEU A 75 23.25 6.07 1.07
N LYS A 76 24.42 5.53 0.74
CA LYS A 76 25.37 5.08 1.77
C LYS A 76 25.92 6.33 2.46
N ARG A 77 25.42 6.61 3.66
CA ARG A 77 26.07 7.54 4.58
C ARG A 77 27.28 6.82 5.20
N ASN A 78 28.47 7.43 5.11
CA ASN A 78 29.49 7.55 6.16
C ASN A 78 30.94 7.56 5.59
N GLY A 79 31.71 8.58 6.01
CA GLY A 79 33.17 8.53 6.19
C GLY A 79 34.00 8.97 5.01
#